data_AF-A0ABD5TAM0-F1
#
_entry.id   AF-A0ABD5TAM0-F1
#
_cell.length_a   1.000
_cell.length_b   1.000
_cell.length_c   1.000
_cell.angle_alpha   90.00
_cell.angle_beta   90.00
_cell.angle_gamma   90.00
#
_symmetry.space_group_name_H-M   'P 1'
#
loop_
_entity.id
_entity.type
_entity.pdbx_description
1 polymer ?
#
loop_
_entity_poly.entity_id
_entity_poly.type
_entity_poly.pdbx_seq_one_letter_code
_entity_poly.pdbx_strand_id
1 'polypeptide(L)'
;MHDAVHLGAVSLQIGIAAGGVLAVRRGDAAAAFNAAFALTVALFPFGLSVTGPPAVAEAVAGSSELLLWVALAGFLHVVGMLGWYDTVWWWDHLTHTVSAALAASIVYSGLVVISRPPVGLGLTSVALAGATVGFVLALGVFWELGELFARDIAEWLDIEPVLVHYGWRDTALDLVFDLVGALVVVVMDLSLSVAIAATSPTATRTALVWTGWAVSGGSALLATGLVASHYTSESR
;
A
#
# COMPACT_ATOMS: atom_id res chain seq x y z
N MET A 1 16.54 15.11 -15.93
CA MET A 1 15.49 15.01 -14.89
C MET A 1 15.31 13.57 -14.44
N HIS A 2 15.16 12.60 -15.36
CA HIS A 2 15.06 11.17 -15.05
C HIS A 2 16.18 10.65 -14.12
N ASP A 3 17.44 11.00 -14.38
CA ASP A 3 18.56 10.54 -13.52
C ASP A 3 18.43 11.00 -12.06
N ALA A 4 17.94 12.23 -11.83
CA ALA A 4 17.75 12.75 -10.48
C ALA A 4 16.60 12.05 -9.74
N VAL A 5 15.52 11.71 -10.45
CA VAL A 5 14.36 10.97 -9.90
C VAL A 5 14.79 9.55 -9.52
N HIS A 6 15.54 8.87 -10.38
CA HIS A 6 16.08 7.54 -10.07
C HIS A 6 17.04 7.57 -8.88
N LEU A 7 17.96 8.54 -8.83
CA LEU A 7 18.86 8.70 -7.68
C LEU A 7 18.08 8.98 -6.39
N GLY A 8 16.99 9.75 -6.47
CA GLY A 8 16.08 9.97 -5.35
C GLY A 8 15.44 8.66 -4.86
N ALA A 9 14.90 7.85 -5.77
CA ALA A 9 14.29 6.56 -5.43
C ALA A 9 15.30 5.62 -4.75
N VAL A 10 16.51 5.50 -5.30
CA VAL A 10 17.59 4.69 -4.73
C VAL A 10 18.02 5.22 -3.36
N SER A 11 18.11 6.53 -3.19
CA SER A 11 18.46 7.14 -1.89
C SER A 11 17.42 6.81 -0.82
N LEU A 12 16.13 6.84 -1.17
CA LEU A 12 15.04 6.46 -0.26
C LEU A 12 15.09 4.96 0.06
N GLN A 13 15.38 4.09 -0.90
CA GLN A 13 15.56 2.64 -0.66
C GLN A 13 16.74 2.37 0.29
N ILE A 14 17.85 3.08 0.12
CA ILE A 14 18.98 3.03 1.07
C ILE A 14 18.53 3.51 2.44
N GLY A 15 17.71 4.56 2.52
CA GLY A 15 17.11 5.06 3.76
C GLY A 15 16.24 4.02 4.46
N ILE A 16 15.38 3.31 3.72
CA ILE A 16 14.56 2.19 4.22
C ILE A 16 15.47 1.09 4.80
N ALA A 17 16.49 0.66 4.04
CA ALA A 17 17.40 -0.38 4.47
C ALA A 17 18.21 0.02 5.72
N ALA A 18 18.70 1.27 5.76
CA ALA A 18 19.39 1.82 6.92
C ALA A 18 18.47 1.91 8.15
N GLY A 19 17.22 2.31 7.95
CA GLY A 19 16.18 2.31 8.99
C GLY A 19 15.92 0.92 9.54
N GLY A 20 15.83 -0.11 8.69
CA GLY A 20 15.70 -1.51 9.12
C GLY A 20 16.91 -2.00 9.91
N VAL A 21 18.13 -1.67 9.50
CA VAL A 21 19.35 -2.00 10.27
C VAL A 21 19.33 -1.29 11.64
N LEU A 22 18.88 -0.03 11.69
CA LEU A 22 18.74 0.70 12.94
C LEU A 22 17.69 0.07 13.85
N ALA A 23 16.54 -0.35 13.31
CA ALA A 23 15.49 -1.05 14.06
C ALA A 23 16.02 -2.34 14.70
N VAL A 24 16.72 -3.17 13.91
CA VAL A 24 17.38 -4.39 14.43
C VAL A 24 18.37 -4.07 15.55
N ARG A 25 19.16 -2.99 15.42
CA ARG A 25 20.10 -2.56 16.47
C ARG A 25 19.40 -2.07 17.74
N ARG A 26 18.18 -1.53 17.62
CA ARG A 26 17.36 -1.10 18.75
C ARG A 26 16.59 -2.25 19.41
N GLY A 27 16.62 -3.44 18.81
CA GLY A 27 15.79 -4.57 19.25
C GLY A 27 14.31 -4.42 18.91
N ASP A 28 13.98 -3.50 17.99
CA ASP A 28 12.62 -3.20 17.57
C ASP A 28 12.23 -4.11 16.40
N ALA A 29 11.57 -5.23 16.73
CA ALA A 29 11.18 -6.24 15.76
C ALA A 29 10.08 -5.73 14.82
N ALA A 30 9.15 -4.91 15.32
CA ALA A 30 8.05 -4.35 14.55
C ALA A 30 8.57 -3.40 13.47
N ALA A 31 9.44 -2.46 13.83
CA ALA A 31 10.05 -1.55 12.86
C ALA A 31 10.98 -2.28 11.88
N ALA A 32 11.69 -3.32 12.32
CA ALA A 32 12.53 -4.13 11.44
C ALA A 32 11.71 -4.88 10.39
N PHE A 33 10.58 -5.48 10.79
CA PHE A 33 9.66 -6.16 9.88
C PHE A 33 9.06 -5.18 8.87
N ASN A 34 8.56 -4.04 9.32
CA ASN A 34 7.97 -3.01 8.45
C ASN A 34 9.00 -2.43 7.47
N ALA A 35 10.26 -2.26 7.89
CA ALA A 35 11.34 -1.86 7.00
C ALA A 35 11.64 -2.93 5.93
N ALA A 36 11.63 -4.22 6.29
CA ALA A 36 11.80 -5.31 5.34
C ALA A 36 10.63 -5.38 4.34
N PHE A 37 9.39 -5.21 4.81
CA PHE A 37 8.20 -5.14 3.97
C PHE A 37 8.27 -3.93 3.00
N ALA A 38 8.54 -2.73 3.51
CA ALA A 38 8.70 -1.52 2.72
C ALA A 38 9.81 -1.66 1.66
N LEU A 39 10.95 -2.25 2.02
CA LEU A 39 12.04 -2.49 1.06
C LEU A 39 11.64 -3.49 -0.01
N THR A 40 10.94 -4.55 0.36
CA THR A 40 10.43 -5.55 -0.59
C THR A 40 9.47 -4.91 -1.60
N VAL A 41 8.54 -4.09 -1.13
CA VAL A 41 7.62 -3.34 -2.01
C VAL A 41 8.38 -2.35 -2.89
N ALA A 42 9.35 -1.61 -2.34
CA ALA A 42 10.15 -0.65 -3.11
C ALA A 42 11.06 -1.29 -4.17
N LEU A 43 11.49 -2.54 -3.96
CA LEU A 43 12.29 -3.32 -4.91
C LEU A 43 11.45 -4.18 -5.86
N PHE A 44 10.15 -4.33 -5.61
CA PHE A 44 9.27 -5.17 -6.43
C PHE A 44 9.27 -4.79 -7.92
N PRO A 45 9.20 -3.50 -8.32
CA PRO A 45 9.28 -3.13 -9.73
C PRO A 45 10.61 -3.52 -10.38
N PHE A 46 11.72 -3.43 -9.64
CA PHE A 46 13.02 -3.90 -10.12
C PHE A 46 12.99 -5.42 -10.35
N GLY A 47 12.45 -6.18 -9.41
CA GLY A 47 12.26 -7.63 -9.57
C GLY A 47 11.43 -7.98 -10.82
N LEU A 48 10.35 -7.23 -11.07
CA LEU A 48 9.55 -7.36 -12.30
C LEU A 48 10.36 -7.04 -13.56
N SER A 49 11.22 -6.02 -13.53
CA SER A 49 12.05 -5.65 -14.68
C SER A 49 13.08 -6.73 -15.03
N VAL A 50 13.57 -7.47 -14.04
CA VAL A 50 14.57 -8.53 -14.22
C VAL A 50 13.94 -9.86 -14.64
N THR A 51 12.77 -10.19 -14.07
CA THR A 51 12.12 -11.50 -14.26
C THR A 51 11.02 -11.49 -15.32
N GLY A 52 10.48 -10.32 -15.66
CA GLY A 52 9.43 -10.13 -16.63
C GLY A 52 9.92 -10.09 -18.08
N PRO A 53 8.99 -9.99 -19.05
CA PRO A 53 9.33 -9.82 -20.46
C PRO A 53 9.98 -8.44 -20.71
N PRO A 54 10.75 -8.26 -21.80
CA PRO A 54 11.44 -7.00 -22.11
C PRO A 54 10.54 -5.75 -22.08
N ALA A 55 9.29 -5.88 -22.54
CA ALA A 55 8.32 -4.78 -22.50
C ALA A 55 8.00 -4.29 -21.08
N VAL A 56 7.99 -5.19 -20.08
CA VAL A 56 7.82 -4.80 -18.67
C VAL A 56 9.06 -4.09 -18.15
N ALA A 57 10.26 -4.56 -18.51
CA ALA A 57 11.50 -3.90 -18.13
C ALA A 57 11.58 -2.46 -18.67
N GLU A 58 11.22 -2.26 -19.95
CA GLU A 58 11.15 -0.95 -20.58
C GLU A 58 10.10 -0.04 -19.92
N ALA A 59 8.90 -0.57 -19.65
CA ALA A 59 7.86 0.18 -18.97
C ALA A 59 8.25 0.59 -17.54
N VAL A 60 8.90 -0.30 -16.78
CA VAL A 60 9.40 0.01 -15.43
C VAL A 60 10.50 1.07 -15.49
N ALA A 61 11.45 0.95 -16.43
CA ALA A 61 12.51 1.94 -16.62
C ALA A 61 11.95 3.34 -16.95
N GLY A 62 10.86 3.39 -17.73
CA GLY A 62 10.17 4.63 -18.06
C GLY A 62 9.27 5.21 -16.94
N SER A 63 9.06 4.48 -15.83
CA SER A 63 8.12 4.86 -14.76
C SER A 63 8.83 5.44 -13.52
N SER A 64 9.82 6.31 -13.72
CA SER A 64 10.70 6.81 -12.65
C SER A 64 9.96 7.46 -11.47
N GLU A 65 8.88 8.17 -11.76
CA GLU A 65 8.03 8.88 -10.80
C GLU A 65 7.27 7.90 -9.90
N LEU A 66 6.79 6.78 -10.47
CA LEU A 66 6.18 5.70 -9.70
C LEU A 66 7.21 5.06 -8.76
N LEU A 67 8.41 4.77 -9.25
CA LEU A 67 9.48 4.17 -8.44
C LEU A 67 9.87 5.07 -7.26
N LEU A 68 9.98 6.38 -7.51
CA LEU A 68 10.25 7.36 -6.47
C LEU A 68 9.12 7.39 -5.43
N TRP A 69 7.85 7.40 -5.86
CA TRP A 69 6.71 7.44 -4.95
C TRP A 69 6.60 6.17 -4.10
N VAL A 70 6.80 4.99 -4.69
CA VAL A 70 6.83 3.73 -3.92
C VAL A 70 7.92 3.78 -2.85
N ALA A 71 9.13 4.22 -3.20
CA ALA A 71 10.22 4.36 -2.24
C ALA A 71 9.95 5.43 -1.18
N LEU A 72 9.28 6.54 -1.55
CA LEU A 72 8.89 7.60 -0.62
C LEU A 72 7.87 7.13 0.41
N ALA A 73 6.81 6.45 -0.03
CA ALA A 73 5.78 5.90 0.85
C ALA A 73 6.40 4.94 1.88
N GLY A 74 7.22 3.98 1.41
CA GLY A 74 7.92 3.05 2.28
C GLY A 74 8.90 3.73 3.24
N PHE A 75 9.65 4.74 2.77
CA PHE A 75 10.58 5.50 3.61
C PHE A 75 9.86 6.27 4.72
N LEU A 76 8.76 6.96 4.41
CA LEU A 76 7.97 7.69 5.41
C LEU A 76 7.41 6.74 6.48
N HIS A 77 6.97 5.55 6.08
CA HIS A 77 6.49 4.53 7.00
C HIS A 77 7.61 4.03 7.93
N VAL A 78 8.81 3.75 7.40
CA VAL A 78 9.98 3.37 8.23
C VAL A 78 10.37 4.48 9.20
N VAL A 79 10.32 5.75 8.79
CA VAL A 79 10.54 6.88 9.70
C VAL A 79 9.49 6.92 10.80
N GLY A 80 8.22 6.66 10.43
CA GLY A 80 7.10 6.50 11.37
C GLY A 80 7.40 5.45 12.44
N MET A 81 7.73 4.23 11.99
CA MET A 81 8.05 3.09 12.86
C MET A 81 9.26 3.31 13.77
N LEU A 82 10.18 4.21 13.40
CA LEU A 82 11.33 4.56 14.23
C LEU A 82 11.00 5.60 15.32
N GLY A 83 9.72 5.95 15.49
CA GLY A 83 9.16 6.74 16.60
C GLY A 83 8.36 7.98 16.19
N TRP A 84 8.23 8.28 14.89
CA TRP A 84 7.45 9.46 14.46
C TRP A 84 5.94 9.24 14.55
N TYR A 85 5.48 7.99 14.53
CA TYR A 85 4.07 7.69 14.85
C TYR A 85 3.69 8.13 16.27
N ASP A 86 4.59 7.97 17.23
CA ASP A 86 4.33 8.36 18.62
C ASP A 86 4.55 9.86 18.90
N THR A 87 5.42 10.51 18.11
CA THR A 87 5.95 11.85 18.45
C THR A 87 5.46 12.97 17.54
N VAL A 88 4.94 12.65 16.36
CA VAL A 88 4.45 13.62 15.38
C VAL A 88 2.99 13.31 15.06
N TRP A 89 2.07 14.04 15.70
CA TRP A 89 0.62 13.74 15.72
C TRP A 89 -0.06 13.61 14.35
N TRP A 90 0.49 14.21 13.29
CA TRP A 90 -0.08 14.17 11.93
C TRP A 90 0.64 13.19 11.01
N TRP A 91 1.70 12.53 11.50
CA TRP A 91 2.53 11.67 10.68
C TRP A 91 1.74 10.52 10.08
N ASP A 92 0.83 9.96 10.88
CA ASP A 92 0.01 8.84 10.45
C ASP A 92 -0.96 9.20 9.34
N HIS A 93 -1.68 10.30 9.52
CA HIS A 93 -2.49 10.91 8.47
C HIS A 93 -1.70 11.17 7.17
N LEU A 94 -0.43 11.62 7.27
CA LEU A 94 0.43 11.80 6.09
C LEU A 94 0.71 10.44 5.43
N THR A 95 1.13 9.43 6.18
CA THR A 95 1.48 8.13 5.62
C THR A 95 0.28 7.42 5.00
N HIS A 96 -0.90 7.53 5.59
CA HIS A 96 -2.17 7.07 5.01
C HIS A 96 -2.47 7.80 3.70
N THR A 97 -2.46 9.13 3.72
CA THR A 97 -2.72 9.94 2.51
C THR A 97 -1.76 9.58 1.36
N VAL A 98 -0.46 9.50 1.65
CA VAL A 98 0.57 9.24 0.63
C VAL A 98 0.48 7.80 0.09
N SER A 99 0.23 6.83 0.96
CA SER A 99 0.12 5.41 0.58
C SER A 99 -1.18 5.13 -0.16
N ALA A 100 -2.30 5.70 0.28
CA ALA A 100 -3.58 5.60 -0.41
C ALA A 100 -3.56 6.29 -1.76
N ALA A 101 -2.92 7.46 -1.89
CA ALA A 101 -2.70 8.10 -3.19
C ALA A 101 -1.84 7.23 -4.12
N LEU A 102 -0.78 6.60 -3.60
CA LEU A 102 0.01 5.65 -4.39
C LEU A 102 -0.83 4.46 -4.88
N ALA A 103 -1.59 3.83 -3.97
CA ALA A 103 -2.49 2.72 -4.29
C ALA A 103 -3.57 3.14 -5.31
N ALA A 104 -4.17 4.32 -5.11
CA ALA A 104 -5.14 4.91 -6.01
C ALA A 104 -4.57 5.11 -7.41
N SER A 105 -3.35 5.65 -7.53
CA SER A 105 -2.68 5.87 -8.82
C SER A 105 -2.47 4.56 -9.58
N ILE A 106 -2.08 3.49 -8.87
CA ILE A 106 -1.91 2.15 -9.45
C ILE A 106 -3.26 1.56 -9.90
N VAL A 107 -4.27 1.60 -9.03
CA VAL A 107 -5.61 1.07 -9.33
C VAL A 107 -6.26 1.85 -10.46
N TYR A 108 -6.21 3.19 -10.41
CA TYR A 108 -6.76 4.08 -11.43
C TYR A 108 -6.13 3.83 -12.79
N SER A 109 -4.79 3.77 -12.86
CA SER A 109 -4.08 3.42 -14.09
C SER A 109 -4.53 2.07 -14.65
N GLY A 110 -4.64 1.05 -13.80
CA GLY A 110 -5.11 -0.28 -14.21
C GLY A 110 -6.54 -0.26 -14.73
N LEU A 111 -7.45 0.45 -14.05
CA LEU A 111 -8.84 0.62 -14.46
C LEU A 111 -8.96 1.37 -15.80
N VAL A 112 -8.15 2.42 -16.01
CA VAL A 112 -8.06 3.13 -17.29
C VAL A 112 -7.63 2.19 -18.42
N VAL A 113 -6.61 1.35 -18.18
CA VAL A 113 -6.14 0.38 -19.18
C VAL A 113 -7.20 -0.65 -19.53
N ILE A 114 -7.86 -1.28 -18.55
CA ILE A 114 -8.84 -2.34 -18.82
C ILE A 114 -10.18 -1.80 -19.37
N SER A 115 -10.44 -0.50 -19.20
CA SER A 115 -11.63 0.16 -19.76
C SER A 115 -11.52 0.38 -21.26
N ARG A 116 -10.30 0.39 -21.80
CA ARG A 116 -10.02 0.57 -23.23
C ARG A 116 -9.90 -0.79 -23.93
N PRO A 117 -10.09 -0.85 -25.27
CA PRO A 117 -9.78 -2.04 -26.05
C PRO A 117 -8.32 -2.50 -25.81
N PRO A 118 -8.04 -3.82 -25.77
CA PRO A 118 -8.91 -4.92 -26.20
C PRO A 118 -9.83 -5.50 -25.10
N VAL A 119 -9.66 -5.12 -23.83
CA VAL A 119 -10.49 -5.65 -22.72
C VAL A 119 -11.87 -5.00 -22.69
N GLY A 120 -11.93 -3.68 -22.93
CA GLY A 120 -13.13 -2.97 -23.39
C GLY A 120 -14.29 -2.91 -22.40
N LEU A 121 -14.06 -2.70 -21.10
CA LEU A 121 -15.16 -2.54 -20.13
C LEU A 121 -15.98 -1.26 -20.34
N GLY A 122 -15.48 -0.27 -21.10
CA GLY A 122 -16.25 0.92 -21.48
C GLY A 122 -16.69 1.79 -20.30
N LEU A 123 -15.91 1.83 -19.21
CA LEU A 123 -16.26 2.59 -18.01
C LEU A 123 -16.25 4.10 -18.29
N THR A 124 -17.24 4.80 -17.74
CA THR A 124 -17.28 6.27 -17.74
C THR A 124 -16.24 6.83 -16.75
N SER A 125 -15.85 8.09 -16.90
CA SER A 125 -14.92 8.75 -15.95
C SER A 125 -15.43 8.72 -14.51
N VAL A 126 -16.76 8.82 -14.32
CA VAL A 126 -17.39 8.72 -12.99
C VAL A 126 -17.31 7.29 -12.45
N ALA A 127 -17.50 6.28 -13.29
CA ALA A 127 -17.36 4.88 -12.89
C ALA A 127 -15.90 4.53 -12.53
N LEU A 128 -14.93 5.05 -13.28
CA LEU A 128 -13.50 4.92 -12.96
C LEU A 128 -13.17 5.56 -11.61
N ALA A 129 -13.61 6.80 -11.40
CA ALA A 129 -13.44 7.53 -10.15
C ALA A 129 -14.01 6.75 -8.95
N GLY A 130 -15.29 6.34 -9.05
CA GLY A 130 -15.97 5.59 -8.00
C GLY A 130 -15.33 4.23 -7.72
N ALA A 131 -14.91 3.51 -8.77
CA ALA A 131 -14.24 2.23 -8.63
C ALA A 131 -12.86 2.38 -7.96
N THR A 132 -12.06 3.38 -8.32
CA THR A 132 -10.77 3.64 -7.64
C THR A 132 -10.98 3.97 -6.18
N VAL A 133 -11.86 4.94 -5.85
CA VAL A 133 -12.11 5.33 -4.46
C VAL A 133 -12.62 4.13 -3.65
N GLY A 134 -13.59 3.38 -4.17
CA GLY A 134 -14.12 2.19 -3.50
C GLY A 134 -13.07 1.10 -3.28
N PHE A 135 -12.19 0.87 -4.26
CA PHE A 135 -11.12 -0.12 -4.14
C PHE A 135 -10.08 0.29 -3.08
N VAL A 136 -9.70 1.56 -3.05
CA VAL A 136 -8.72 2.07 -2.08
C VAL A 136 -9.30 2.07 -0.67
N LEU A 137 -10.57 2.43 -0.49
CA LEU A 137 -11.23 2.30 0.81
C LEU A 137 -11.34 0.85 1.26
N ALA A 138 -11.60 -0.10 0.34
CA ALA A 138 -11.59 -1.51 0.66
C ALA A 138 -10.19 -2.01 1.07
N LEU A 139 -9.12 -1.51 0.42
CA LEU A 139 -7.74 -1.76 0.83
C LEU A 139 -7.44 -1.18 2.22
N GLY A 140 -7.89 0.04 2.51
CA GLY A 140 -7.77 0.67 3.82
C GLY A 140 -8.44 -0.17 4.90
N VAL A 141 -9.71 -0.55 4.70
CA VAL A 141 -10.42 -1.44 5.64
C VAL A 141 -9.69 -2.77 5.85
N PHE A 142 -9.18 -3.37 4.78
CA PHE A 142 -8.39 -4.60 4.89
C PHE A 142 -7.11 -4.40 5.70
N TRP A 143 -6.42 -3.28 5.51
CA TRP A 143 -5.23 -2.90 6.25
C TRP A 143 -5.53 -2.78 7.75
N GLU A 144 -6.52 -1.95 8.12
CA GLU A 144 -6.98 -1.72 9.49
C GLU A 144 -7.38 -3.01 10.22
N LEU A 145 -8.11 -3.89 9.55
CA LEU A 145 -8.45 -5.22 10.09
C LEU A 145 -7.22 -6.09 10.30
N GLY A 146 -6.24 -5.98 9.41
CA GLY A 146 -4.95 -6.67 9.52
C GLY A 146 -4.15 -6.19 10.73
N GLU A 147 -4.12 -4.89 10.99
CA GLU A 147 -3.47 -4.31 12.16
C GLU A 147 -4.10 -4.79 13.47
N LEU A 148 -5.43 -4.70 13.56
CA LEU A 148 -6.20 -5.20 14.70
C LEU A 148 -5.93 -6.68 14.96
N PHE A 149 -5.94 -7.49 13.90
CA PHE A 149 -5.72 -8.93 14.03
C PHE A 149 -4.27 -9.28 14.41
N ALA A 150 -3.28 -8.56 13.86
CA ALA A 150 -1.88 -8.73 14.24
C ALA A 150 -1.65 -8.37 15.72
N ARG A 151 -2.34 -7.34 16.23
CA ARG A 151 -2.33 -6.97 17.65
C ARG A 151 -2.92 -8.08 18.52
N ASP A 152 -4.09 -8.62 18.18
CA ASP A 152 -4.70 -9.74 18.93
C ASP A 152 -3.75 -10.96 19.02
N ILE A 153 -3.06 -11.29 17.92
CA ILE A 153 -2.07 -12.37 17.90
C ILE A 153 -0.87 -12.04 18.79
N ALA A 154 -0.37 -10.80 18.73
CA ALA A 154 0.77 -10.38 19.52
C ALA A 154 0.47 -10.43 21.03
N GLU A 155 -0.72 -9.97 21.44
CA GLU A 155 -1.21 -10.07 22.81
C GLU A 155 -1.34 -11.54 23.25
N TRP A 156 -1.82 -12.42 22.37
CA TRP A 156 -1.91 -13.85 22.67
C TRP A 156 -0.54 -14.53 22.83
N LEU A 157 0.46 -14.08 22.07
CA LEU A 157 1.83 -14.59 22.09
C LEU A 157 2.73 -13.91 23.14
N ASP A 158 2.23 -12.90 23.86
CA ASP A 158 2.99 -12.05 24.78
C ASP A 158 4.23 -11.40 24.11
N ILE A 159 4.04 -10.93 22.87
CA ILE A 159 5.05 -10.21 22.07
C ILE A 159 4.56 -8.82 21.70
N GLU A 160 5.49 -7.94 21.32
CA GLU A 160 5.16 -6.60 20.86
C GLU A 160 4.46 -6.64 19.49
N PRO A 161 3.33 -5.92 19.31
CA PRO A 161 2.62 -5.88 18.04
C PRO A 161 3.49 -5.37 16.89
N VAL A 162 3.43 -6.04 15.74
CA VAL A 162 4.14 -5.61 14.53
C VAL A 162 3.49 -4.37 13.89
N LEU A 163 2.19 -4.17 14.16
CA LEU A 163 1.38 -3.04 13.70
C LEU A 163 0.80 -2.33 14.92
N VAL A 164 0.96 -1.01 15.00
CA VAL A 164 0.53 -0.20 16.14
C VAL A 164 -0.87 0.33 15.84
N HIS A 165 -1.85 0.03 16.70
CA HIS A 165 -3.22 0.52 16.54
C HIS A 165 -3.56 1.50 17.68
N TYR A 166 -3.94 2.73 17.34
CA TYR A 166 -4.24 3.75 18.34
C TYR A 166 -5.74 3.91 18.67
N GLY A 167 -6.63 3.10 18.10
CA GLY A 167 -8.05 3.02 18.48
C GLY A 167 -9.04 3.16 17.32
N TRP A 168 -10.33 2.88 17.58
CA TRP A 168 -11.40 3.02 16.58
C TRP A 168 -11.55 4.41 15.94
N ARG A 169 -11.16 5.47 16.66
CA ARG A 169 -11.17 6.84 16.11
C ARG A 169 -10.04 7.07 15.13
N ASP A 170 -8.92 6.40 15.35
CA ASP A 170 -7.73 6.44 14.52
C ASP A 170 -8.04 5.79 13.18
N THR A 171 -8.47 4.52 13.21
CA THR A 171 -8.99 3.78 12.05
C THR A 171 -10.00 4.58 11.21
N ALA A 172 -10.90 5.32 11.86
CA ALA A 172 -11.86 6.16 11.14
C ALA A 172 -11.19 7.36 10.45
N LEU A 173 -10.20 7.99 11.09
CA LEU A 173 -9.40 9.06 10.50
C LEU A 173 -8.50 8.52 9.38
N ASP A 174 -7.92 7.34 9.53
CA ASP A 174 -7.08 6.70 8.53
C ASP A 174 -7.84 6.46 7.24
N LEU A 175 -9.06 5.93 7.32
CA LEU A 175 -9.97 5.81 6.17
C LEU A 175 -10.36 7.16 5.56
N VAL A 176 -10.43 8.23 6.36
CA VAL A 176 -10.65 9.60 5.84
C VAL A 176 -9.43 10.09 5.06
N PHE A 177 -8.22 9.86 5.55
CA PHE A 177 -7.00 10.24 4.84
C PHE A 177 -6.74 9.36 3.62
N ASP A 178 -7.17 8.10 3.66
CA ASP A 178 -7.19 7.22 2.50
C ASP A 178 -8.14 7.75 1.40
N LEU A 179 -9.33 8.20 1.81
CA LEU A 179 -10.28 8.87 0.91
C LEU A 179 -9.66 10.12 0.30
N VAL A 180 -8.99 10.97 1.10
CA VAL A 180 -8.32 12.18 0.61
C VAL A 180 -7.27 11.82 -0.44
N GLY A 181 -6.40 10.83 -0.15
CA GLY A 181 -5.39 10.37 -1.09
C GLY A 181 -6.00 9.87 -2.42
N ALA A 182 -7.06 9.07 -2.34
CA ALA A 182 -7.76 8.56 -3.52
C ALA A 182 -8.42 9.69 -4.34
N LEU A 183 -9.06 10.66 -3.68
CA LEU A 183 -9.68 11.79 -4.36
C LEU A 183 -8.66 12.68 -5.05
N VAL A 184 -7.50 12.94 -4.43
CA VAL A 184 -6.41 13.70 -5.06
C VAL A 184 -6.00 13.06 -6.39
N VAL A 185 -5.81 11.74 -6.41
CA VAL A 185 -5.44 11.03 -7.64
C VAL A 185 -6.48 11.13 -8.73
N VAL A 186 -7.75 10.90 -8.38
CA VAL A 186 -8.85 10.89 -9.35
C VAL A 186 -9.10 12.30 -9.91
N VAL A 187 -9.04 13.33 -9.05
CA VAL A 187 -9.25 14.73 -9.46
C VAL A 187 -8.11 15.23 -10.34
N MET A 188 -6.87 14.83 -10.03
CA MET A 188 -5.67 15.27 -10.74
C MET A 188 -5.30 14.35 -11.91
N ASP A 189 -6.08 13.29 -12.19
CA ASP A 189 -5.82 12.31 -13.25
C ASP A 189 -4.41 11.68 -13.16
N LEU A 190 -3.97 11.35 -11.94
CA LEU A 190 -2.62 10.82 -11.69
C LEU A 190 -2.55 9.33 -12.05
N SER A 191 -2.19 9.03 -13.30
CA SER A 191 -2.12 7.67 -13.83
C SER A 191 -0.67 7.17 -14.04
N LEU A 192 0.09 7.02 -12.96
CA LEU A 192 1.55 6.83 -13.02
C LEU A 192 2.01 5.45 -13.51
N SER A 193 1.13 4.45 -13.53
CA SER A 193 1.49 3.07 -13.90
C SER A 193 0.86 2.59 -15.20
N VAL A 194 0.30 3.50 -16.02
CA VAL A 194 -0.34 3.14 -17.30
C VAL A 194 0.63 2.43 -18.23
N ALA A 195 1.89 2.86 -18.33
CA ALA A 195 2.89 2.21 -19.17
C ALA A 195 3.09 0.74 -18.79
N ILE A 196 3.18 0.45 -17.48
CA ILE A 196 3.33 -0.91 -16.95
C ILE A 196 2.05 -1.71 -17.17
N ALA A 197 0.89 -1.15 -16.81
CA ALA A 197 -0.40 -1.82 -16.96
C ALA A 197 -0.73 -2.14 -18.43
N ALA A 198 -0.38 -1.25 -19.37
CA ALA A 198 -0.64 -1.42 -20.79
C ALA A 198 0.20 -2.53 -21.44
N THR A 199 1.28 -2.99 -20.79
CA THR A 199 2.08 -4.13 -21.30
C THR A 199 1.25 -5.42 -21.42
N SER A 200 0.25 -5.60 -20.54
CA SER A 200 -0.70 -6.71 -20.62
C SER A 200 -2.03 -6.35 -19.94
N PRO A 201 -2.99 -5.77 -20.68
CA PRO A 201 -4.30 -5.43 -20.14
C PRO A 201 -5.04 -6.63 -19.52
N THR A 202 -4.84 -7.84 -20.06
CA THR A 202 -5.40 -9.07 -19.50
C THR A 202 -4.78 -9.42 -18.15
N ALA A 203 -3.46 -9.31 -18.01
CA ALA A 203 -2.80 -9.54 -16.73
C ALA A 203 -3.20 -8.47 -15.71
N THR A 204 -3.30 -7.21 -16.11
CA THR A 204 -3.80 -6.11 -15.25
C THR A 204 -5.22 -6.36 -14.76
N ARG A 205 -6.14 -6.76 -15.65
CA ARG A 205 -7.51 -7.15 -15.25
C ARG A 205 -7.49 -8.29 -14.24
N THR A 206 -6.69 -9.31 -14.52
CA THR A 206 -6.57 -10.50 -13.67
C THR A 206 -6.05 -10.11 -12.29
N ALA A 207 -4.99 -9.31 -12.23
CA ALA A 207 -4.43 -8.78 -10.98
C ALA A 207 -5.47 -7.99 -10.19
N LEU A 208 -6.17 -7.02 -10.80
CA LEU A 208 -7.20 -6.23 -10.12
C LEU A 208 -8.34 -7.09 -9.56
N VAL A 209 -8.80 -8.10 -10.31
CA VAL A 209 -9.86 -9.00 -9.86
C VAL A 209 -9.37 -9.86 -8.69
N TRP A 210 -8.18 -10.46 -8.78
CA TRP A 210 -7.64 -11.28 -7.71
C TRP A 210 -7.31 -10.47 -6.46
N THR A 211 -6.77 -9.26 -6.61
CA THR A 211 -6.57 -8.33 -5.48
C THR A 211 -7.92 -7.97 -4.86
N GLY A 212 -8.95 -7.65 -5.65
CA GLY A 212 -10.30 -7.37 -5.13
C GLY A 212 -10.87 -8.54 -4.32
N TRP A 213 -10.72 -9.78 -4.82
CA TRP A 213 -11.13 -10.98 -4.08
C TRP A 213 -10.30 -11.22 -2.81
N ALA A 214 -8.98 -11.05 -2.88
CA ALA A 214 -8.10 -11.22 -1.74
C ALA A 214 -8.41 -10.20 -0.64
N VAL A 215 -8.64 -8.94 -1.00
CA VAL A 215 -9.02 -7.86 -0.06
C VAL A 215 -10.37 -8.15 0.57
N SER A 216 -11.39 -8.48 -0.23
CA SER A 216 -12.75 -8.71 0.28
C SER A 216 -12.83 -9.98 1.13
N GLY A 217 -12.27 -11.09 0.63
CA GLY A 217 -12.25 -12.37 1.34
C GLY A 217 -11.35 -12.33 2.57
N GLY A 218 -10.18 -11.71 2.46
CA GLY A 218 -9.26 -11.48 3.58
C GLY A 218 -9.90 -10.64 4.68
N SER A 219 -10.56 -9.54 4.32
CA SER A 219 -11.31 -8.70 5.29
C SER A 219 -12.38 -9.50 6.02
N ALA A 220 -13.15 -10.32 5.30
CA ALA A 220 -14.17 -11.16 5.92
C ALA A 220 -13.57 -12.20 6.88
N LEU A 221 -12.44 -12.81 6.52
CA LEU A 221 -11.71 -13.76 7.37
C LEU A 221 -11.16 -13.09 8.63
N LEU A 222 -10.50 -11.93 8.48
CA LEU A 222 -9.96 -11.15 9.59
C LEU A 222 -11.07 -10.72 10.55
N ALA A 223 -12.16 -10.15 10.02
CA ALA A 223 -13.31 -9.74 10.83
C ALA A 223 -13.93 -10.93 11.58
N THR A 224 -14.06 -12.09 10.93
CA THR A 224 -14.57 -13.31 11.58
C THR A 224 -13.64 -13.78 12.69
N GLY A 225 -12.32 -13.74 12.45
CA GLY A 225 -11.29 -14.10 13.43
C GLY A 225 -11.34 -13.20 14.67
N LEU A 226 -11.44 -11.88 14.47
CA LEU A 226 -11.58 -10.89 15.54
C LEU A 226 -12.87 -11.08 16.35
N VAL A 227 -14.00 -11.35 15.70
CA VAL A 227 -15.25 -11.64 16.42
C VAL A 227 -15.10 -12.90 17.28
N ALA A 228 -14.50 -13.96 16.71
CA ALA A 228 -14.29 -15.21 17.43
C ALA A 228 -13.35 -15.07 18.64
N SER A 229 -12.25 -14.31 18.52
CA SER A 229 -11.29 -14.09 19.61
C SER A 229 -11.96 -13.40 20.81
N HIS A 230 -12.75 -12.35 20.56
CA HIS A 230 -13.48 -11.62 21.58
C HIS A 230 -14.52 -12.50 22.31
N TYR A 231 -15.30 -13.31 21.59
CA TYR A 231 -16.26 -14.24 22.20
C TYR A 231 -15.59 -15.24 23.15
N THR A 232 -14.41 -15.78 22.80
CA THR A 232 -13.70 -16.72 23.69
C THR A 232 -13.14 -16.04 24.94
N SER A 233 -12.79 -14.76 24.88
CA SER A 233 -12.25 -14.02 26.03
C SER A 233 -13.31 -13.72 27.09
N GLU A 234 -14.56 -13.45 26.70
CA GLU A 234 -15.67 -13.18 27.64
C GLU A 234 -16.22 -14.45 28.32
N SER A 235 -15.91 -15.63 27.78
CA SER A 235 -16.37 -16.93 28.28
C SER A 235 -15.46 -17.57 29.34
N ARG A 236 -14.32 -16.95 29.65
CA ARG A 236 -13.35 -17.38 30.67
C ARG A 236 -13.46 -16.50 31.93
#